data_AF-A0A2U1N839-F1
#
_entry.id   AF-A0A2U1N839-F1
#
_cell.length_a   1.000
_cell.length_b   1.000
_cell.length_c   1.000
_cell.angle_alpha   90.00
_cell.angle_beta   90.00
_cell.angle_gamma   90.00
#
_symmetry.space_group_name_H-M   'P 1'
#
loop_
_entity.id
_entity.type
_entity.pdbx_description
1 polymer ?
#
loop_
_entity_poly.entity_id
_entity_poly.type
_entity_poly.pdbx_seq_one_letter_code
_entity_poly.pdbx_strand_id
1 'polypeptide(L)'
;MGTKHMCLLVITVLFVVVSIVDADTSPVIVKKVKGKKVCDQGWECKGRSEYCCNLTISLTISQYFDYYQFEELFLKRNTPVAKAVGFWDYKSLITAAAIYQPKGFGTTGNKTTKMLEVAAFLAHVGSQTSCKLIFWHVLLSFLY
;
A
#
# COMPACT_ATOMS: atom_id res chain seq x y z
N MET A 1 -14.14 -28.04 35.59
CA MET A 1 -13.81 -27.84 34.15
C MET A 1 -12.32 -28.09 33.98
N GLY A 2 -11.95 -29.17 33.28
CA GLY A 2 -10.58 -29.67 33.24
C GLY A 2 -9.61 -28.72 32.53
N THR A 3 -8.35 -28.75 32.95
CA THR A 3 -7.20 -27.94 32.46
C THR A 3 -7.11 -27.89 30.93
N LYS A 4 -7.54 -28.97 30.25
CA LYS A 4 -7.61 -29.06 28.79
C LYS A 4 -8.59 -28.07 28.15
N HIS A 5 -9.76 -27.87 28.76
CA HIS A 5 -10.76 -26.91 28.28
C HIS A 5 -10.33 -25.46 28.54
N MET A 6 -9.58 -25.24 29.63
CA MET A 6 -9.03 -23.92 29.95
C MET A 6 -7.93 -23.52 28.95
N CYS A 7 -7.02 -24.43 28.58
CA CYS A 7 -6.05 -24.16 27.52
C CYS A 7 -6.71 -23.93 26.16
N LEU A 8 -7.74 -24.71 25.81
CA LEU A 8 -8.45 -24.55 24.54
C LEU A 8 -9.11 -23.16 24.43
N LEU A 9 -9.70 -22.67 25.52
CA LEU A 9 -10.30 -21.33 25.62
C LEU A 9 -9.27 -20.21 25.50
N VAL A 10 -8.10 -20.37 26.15
CA VAL A 10 -7.03 -19.36 26.06
C VAL A 10 -6.47 -19.28 24.63
N ILE A 11 -6.32 -20.43 23.95
CA ILE A 11 -5.83 -20.48 22.57
C ILE A 11 -6.83 -19.85 21.60
N THR A 12 -8.13 -20.14 21.74
CA THR A 12 -9.15 -19.52 20.87
C THR A 12 -9.27 -18.02 21.10
N VAL A 13 -9.17 -17.54 22.34
CA VAL A 13 -9.14 -16.09 22.63
C VAL A 13 -7.90 -15.43 22.02
N LEU A 14 -6.71 -16.06 22.10
CA LEU A 14 -5.50 -15.52 21.46
C LEU A 14 -5.65 -15.42 19.93
N PHE A 15 -6.22 -16.44 19.28
CA PHE A 15 -6.45 -16.43 17.83
C PHE A 15 -7.44 -15.34 17.40
N VAL A 16 -8.45 -15.05 18.21
CA VAL A 16 -9.39 -13.95 17.95
C VAL A 16 -8.68 -12.60 18.08
N VAL A 17 -7.80 -12.43 19.08
CA VAL A 17 -7.02 -11.18 19.27
C VAL A 17 -6.02 -10.93 18.14
N VAL A 18 -5.44 -11.97 17.54
CA VAL A 18 -4.56 -11.83 16.35
C VAL A 18 -5.36 -11.50 15.07
N SER A 19 -6.64 -11.86 15.02
CA SER A 19 -7.48 -11.63 13.85
C SER A 19 -8.04 -10.19 13.77
N ILE A 20 -7.92 -9.40 14.84
CA ILE A 20 -8.36 -7.99 14.88
C ILE A 20 -7.28 -6.99 14.42
N VAL A 21 -6.17 -7.48 13.85
CA VAL A 21 -5.08 -6.61 13.37
C VAL A 21 -5.51 -5.94 12.06
N ASP A 22 -6.03 -4.73 12.24
CA ASP A 22 -6.03 -3.58 11.33
C ASP A 22 -6.71 -3.70 9.96
N ALA A 23 -8.04 -3.75 9.98
CA ALA A 23 -8.81 -3.03 8.97
C ALA A 23 -8.80 -1.53 9.36
N ASP A 24 -7.74 -0.83 8.97
CA ASP A 24 -7.42 0.58 9.28
C ASP A 24 -8.48 1.51 8.65
N THR A 25 -9.74 1.45 9.11
CA THR A 25 -10.85 2.33 8.70
C THR A 25 -10.74 3.64 9.49
N SER A 26 -9.59 4.30 9.35
CA SER A 26 -9.36 5.60 9.97
C SER A 26 -10.32 6.63 9.35
N PRO A 27 -11.13 7.34 10.15
CA PRO A 27 -12.09 8.31 9.62
C PRO A 27 -11.37 9.46 8.92
N VAL A 28 -11.88 9.87 7.75
CA VAL A 28 -11.33 11.01 6.99
C VAL A 28 -11.65 12.32 7.71
N ILE A 29 -10.62 13.01 8.21
CA ILE A 29 -10.76 14.30 8.88
C ILE A 29 -10.66 15.42 7.84
N VAL A 30 -11.78 16.07 7.54
CA VAL A 30 -11.85 17.18 6.58
C VAL A 30 -11.73 18.52 7.30
N LYS A 31 -10.85 19.41 6.82
CA LYS A 31 -10.72 20.78 7.31
C LYS A 31 -10.64 21.76 6.14
N LYS A 32 -11.16 22.99 6.28
CA LYS A 32 -10.95 24.05 5.30
C LYS A 32 -9.84 24.98 5.79
N VAL A 33 -8.79 25.14 5.00
CA VAL A 33 -7.69 26.08 5.28
C VAL A 33 -7.56 27.01 4.08
N LYS A 34 -7.73 28.32 4.31
CA LYS A 34 -7.67 29.36 3.25
C LYS A 34 -8.58 29.07 2.04
N GLY A 35 -9.81 28.59 2.29
CA GLY A 35 -10.80 28.27 1.23
C GLY A 35 -10.61 26.92 0.54
N LYS A 36 -9.50 26.22 0.76
CA LYS A 36 -9.20 24.89 0.19
C LYS A 36 -9.56 23.79 1.18
N LYS A 37 -10.20 22.71 0.71
CA LYS A 37 -10.50 21.52 1.52
C LYS A 37 -9.20 20.73 1.68
N VAL A 38 -8.72 20.50 2.90
CA VAL A 38 -7.55 19.68 3.24
C VAL A 38 -7.96 18.54 4.17
N CYS A 39 -7.44 17.34 3.92
CA CYS A 39 -7.88 16.12 4.62
C CYS A 39 -6.72 15.35 5.22
N ASP A 40 -7.03 14.63 6.29
CA ASP A 40 -6.13 13.76 7.04
C ASP A 40 -6.82 12.39 7.11
N GLN A 41 -6.16 11.33 6.63
CA GLN A 41 -6.70 9.97 6.64
C GLN A 41 -5.59 9.01 7.02
N GLY A 42 -5.52 8.71 8.32
CA GLY A 42 -4.61 7.72 8.89
C GLY A 42 -3.18 7.80 8.33
N TRP A 43 -2.67 6.63 7.93
CA TRP A 43 -1.33 6.49 7.36
C TRP A 43 -1.27 6.80 5.85
N GLU A 44 -2.40 6.68 5.13
CA GLU A 44 -2.47 6.90 3.68
C GLU A 44 -2.32 8.39 3.30
N CYS A 45 -2.76 9.28 4.19
CA CYS A 45 -2.73 10.72 3.97
C CYS A 45 -2.26 11.46 5.23
N LYS A 46 -0.97 11.30 5.53
CA LYS A 46 -0.33 11.91 6.69
C LYS A 46 -0.01 13.38 6.41
N GLY A 47 -0.76 14.28 7.02
CA GLY A 47 -0.59 15.72 6.89
C GLY A 47 -1.64 16.35 5.98
N ARG A 48 -2.37 17.33 6.53
CA ARG A 48 -3.49 18.04 5.91
C ARG A 48 -3.21 18.47 4.47
N SER A 49 -3.66 17.67 3.51
CA SER A 49 -3.39 17.87 2.08
C SER A 49 -4.69 18.10 1.31
N GLU A 50 -4.67 19.07 0.39
CA GLU A 50 -5.82 19.36 -0.50
C GLU A 50 -6.11 18.18 -1.42
N TYR A 51 -5.06 17.45 -1.78
CA TYR A 51 -5.12 16.29 -2.63
C TYR A 51 -5.88 15.15 -1.91
N CYS A 52 -5.64 14.95 -0.62
CA CYS A 52 -6.26 13.88 0.16
C CYS A 52 -7.80 13.97 0.31
N CYS A 53 -8.43 15.11 0.03
CA CYS A 53 -9.85 15.32 0.37
C CYS A 53 -10.90 14.73 -0.56
N ASN A 54 -10.54 14.45 -1.81
CA ASN A 54 -11.54 14.11 -2.80
C ASN A 54 -11.77 12.60 -2.94
N LEU A 55 -11.31 11.81 -1.95
CA LEU A 55 -11.19 10.34 -1.95
C LEU A 55 -10.29 9.80 -3.09
N THR A 56 -10.30 10.42 -4.26
CA THR A 56 -9.62 10.02 -5.48
C THR A 56 -8.09 10.14 -5.47
N ILE A 57 -7.48 10.96 -4.60
CA ILE A 57 -6.00 11.16 -4.63
C ILE A 57 -5.26 10.37 -3.55
N SER A 58 -5.83 10.19 -2.34
CA SER A 58 -5.29 9.18 -1.39
C SER A 58 -5.46 7.77 -1.95
N LEU A 59 -6.57 7.56 -2.67
CA LEU A 59 -6.82 6.31 -3.35
C LEU A 59 -6.09 6.19 -4.70
N THR A 60 -5.38 7.21 -5.24
CA THR A 60 -4.98 7.14 -6.68
C THR A 60 -4.21 5.87 -7.01
N ILE A 61 -3.18 5.53 -6.24
CA ILE A 61 -2.40 4.32 -6.49
C ILE A 61 -3.20 3.09 -6.04
N SER A 62 -3.82 3.09 -4.86
CA SER A 62 -4.61 1.94 -4.38
C SER A 62 -5.90 1.66 -5.17
N GLN A 63 -6.38 2.58 -6.01
CA GLN A 63 -7.50 2.39 -6.94
C GLN A 63 -7.15 1.47 -8.11
N TYR A 64 -5.88 1.43 -8.53
CA TYR A 64 -5.43 0.66 -9.70
C TYR A 64 -4.22 -0.23 -9.44
N PHE A 65 -3.65 -0.16 -8.24
CA PHE A 65 -2.53 -0.94 -7.75
C PHE A 65 -2.78 -1.33 -6.29
N ASP A 66 -3.48 -2.44 -6.12
CA ASP A 66 -3.90 -2.91 -4.80
C ASP A 66 -2.79 -3.72 -4.09
N TYR A 67 -3.07 -4.11 -2.85
CA TYR A 67 -2.18 -4.93 -2.04
C TYR A 67 -1.87 -6.28 -2.70
N TYR A 68 -2.86 -6.93 -3.32
CA TYR A 68 -2.70 -8.25 -3.91
C TYR A 68 -1.81 -8.21 -5.14
N GLN A 69 -2.00 -7.22 -6.02
CA GLN A 69 -1.14 -6.95 -7.16
C GLN A 69 0.29 -6.67 -6.71
N PHE A 70 0.49 -5.95 -5.61
CA PHE A 70 1.83 -5.74 -5.05
C PHE A 70 2.48 -7.05 -4.57
N GLU A 71 1.74 -7.89 -3.84
CA GLU A 71 2.25 -9.19 -3.37
C GLU A 71 2.55 -10.14 -4.53
N GLU A 72 1.73 -10.16 -5.59
CA GLU A 72 1.97 -10.93 -6.81
C GLU A 72 3.20 -10.43 -7.56
N LEU A 73 3.33 -9.11 -7.70
CA LEU A 73 4.45 -8.48 -8.40
C LEU A 73 5.80 -8.80 -7.74
N PHE A 74 5.83 -8.84 -6.41
CA PHE A 74 7.04 -9.07 -5.62
C PHE A 74 6.97 -10.34 -4.77
N LEU A 75 6.45 -11.42 -5.34
CA LEU A 75 6.19 -12.70 -4.66
C LEU A 75 7.40 -13.29 -3.93
N LYS A 76 8.61 -13.08 -4.46
CA LYS A 76 9.85 -13.66 -3.91
C LYS A 76 10.65 -12.76 -2.99
N ARG A 77 10.20 -11.51 -2.76
CA ARG A 77 10.98 -10.51 -2.00
C ARG A 77 11.23 -10.92 -0.54
N ASN A 78 10.33 -11.73 0.02
CA ASN A 78 10.38 -12.21 1.41
C ASN A 78 10.86 -13.66 1.54
N THR A 79 11.40 -14.25 0.47
CA THR A 79 12.00 -15.60 0.56
C THR A 79 13.29 -15.55 1.41
N PRO A 80 13.67 -16.63 2.11
CA PRO A 80 14.88 -16.64 2.95
C PRO A 80 16.19 -16.35 2.19
N VAL A 81 16.17 -16.49 0.87
CA VAL A 81 17.31 -16.21 -0.02
C VAL A 81 17.42 -14.70 -0.33
N ALA A 82 16.37 -13.92 -0.13
CA ALA A 82 16.37 -12.49 -0.35
C ALA A 82 17.15 -11.76 0.76
N LYS A 83 17.86 -10.70 0.37
CA LYS A 83 18.68 -9.91 1.31
C LYS A 83 17.86 -8.92 2.16
N ALA A 84 16.63 -8.62 1.75
CA ALA A 84 15.79 -7.58 2.32
C ALA A 84 14.41 -8.11 2.73
N VAL A 85 14.39 -9.28 3.40
CA VAL A 85 13.17 -9.93 3.88
C VAL A 85 12.42 -8.98 4.83
N GLY A 86 11.15 -8.73 4.55
CA GLY A 86 10.27 -7.88 5.36
C GLY A 86 10.54 -6.38 5.23
N PHE A 87 11.50 -5.95 4.41
CA PHE A 87 11.84 -4.53 4.25
C PHE A 87 10.87 -3.79 3.31
N TRP A 88 10.41 -4.46 2.26
CA TRP A 88 9.49 -3.89 1.28
C TRP A 88 8.06 -4.30 1.63
N ASP A 89 7.22 -3.35 2.04
CA ASP A 89 5.81 -3.58 2.32
C ASP A 89 4.92 -2.55 1.61
N TYR A 90 3.68 -2.95 1.34
CA TYR A 90 2.72 -2.11 0.61
C TYR A 90 2.39 -0.81 1.37
N LYS A 91 2.31 -0.87 2.70
CA LYS A 91 2.02 0.30 3.55
C LYS A 91 3.13 1.33 3.43
N SER A 92 4.38 0.90 3.44
CA SER A 92 5.56 1.76 3.23
C SER A 92 5.60 2.37 1.84
N LEU A 93 5.25 1.62 0.78
CA LEU A 93 5.16 2.15 -0.58
C LEU A 93 4.13 3.28 -0.68
N ILE A 94 2.91 3.05 -0.20
CA ILE A 94 1.83 4.03 -0.26
C ILE A 94 2.13 5.23 0.63
N THR A 95 2.69 5.03 1.83
CA THR A 95 3.13 6.11 2.72
C THR A 95 4.20 6.99 2.07
N ALA A 96 5.18 6.38 1.40
CA ALA A 96 6.21 7.13 0.67
C ALA A 96 5.63 7.86 -0.54
N ALA A 97 4.73 7.22 -1.28
CA ALA A 97 4.07 7.81 -2.44
C ALA A 97 3.25 9.05 -2.08
N ALA A 98 2.55 9.04 -0.94
CA ALA A 98 1.75 10.17 -0.47
C ALA A 98 2.54 11.49 -0.36
N ILE A 99 3.85 11.41 -0.06
CA ILE A 99 4.75 12.57 0.01
C ILE A 99 5.01 13.19 -1.38
N TYR A 100 5.03 12.36 -2.42
CA TYR A 100 5.38 12.75 -3.79
C TYR A 100 4.18 12.87 -4.74
N GLN A 101 3.02 12.35 -4.37
CA GLN A 101 1.74 12.59 -5.06
C GLN A 101 1.43 14.07 -5.32
N PRO A 102 1.60 15.02 -4.36
CA PRO A 102 1.41 16.45 -4.64
C PRO A 102 2.45 17.03 -5.61
N LYS A 103 3.55 16.31 -5.84
CA LYS A 103 4.59 16.66 -6.82
C LYS A 103 4.40 15.97 -8.17
N GLY A 104 3.38 15.12 -8.33
CA GLY A 104 3.00 14.49 -9.59
C GLY A 104 3.13 12.97 -9.65
N PHE A 105 3.68 12.32 -8.62
CA PHE A 105 3.91 10.87 -8.64
C PHE A 105 2.60 10.07 -8.63
N GLY A 106 2.32 9.34 -9.72
CA GLY A 106 1.11 8.52 -9.86
C GLY A 106 -0.20 9.34 -10.00
N THR A 107 -0.08 10.65 -10.16
CA THR A 107 -1.21 11.60 -10.26
C THR A 107 -1.24 12.37 -11.58
N THR A 108 -0.17 12.28 -12.39
CA THR A 108 -0.02 13.03 -13.64
C THR A 108 -0.67 12.31 -14.83
N GLY A 109 -1.41 13.06 -15.66
CA GLY A 109 -2.01 12.54 -16.90
C GLY A 109 -3.33 11.78 -16.71
N ASN A 110 -3.69 10.96 -17.69
CA ASN A 110 -4.91 10.13 -17.66
C ASN A 110 -4.69 8.85 -16.82
N LYS A 111 -5.74 8.06 -16.59
CA LYS A 111 -5.64 6.81 -15.77
C LYS A 111 -4.51 5.89 -16.25
N THR A 112 -4.42 5.66 -17.56
CA THR A 112 -3.40 4.81 -18.18
C THR A 112 -2.00 5.36 -17.97
N THR A 113 -1.79 6.67 -18.13
CA THR A 113 -0.49 7.33 -17.86
C THR A 113 -0.06 7.15 -16.41
N LYS A 114 -0.98 7.29 -15.46
CA LYS A 114 -0.70 7.11 -14.03
C LYS A 114 -0.28 5.66 -13.72
N MET A 115 -1.00 4.69 -14.28
CA MET A 115 -0.66 3.27 -14.16
C MET A 115 0.71 2.97 -14.76
N LEU A 116 1.00 3.51 -15.94
CA LEU A 116 2.29 3.34 -16.61
C LEU A 116 3.44 3.99 -15.82
N GLU A 117 3.24 5.13 -15.20
CA GLU A 117 4.24 5.79 -14.35
C GLU A 117 4.61 4.90 -13.16
N VAL A 118 3.60 4.39 -12.44
CA VAL A 118 3.81 3.49 -11.29
C VAL A 118 4.46 2.17 -11.74
N ALA A 119 4.00 1.59 -12.86
CA ALA A 119 4.59 0.39 -13.44
C ALA A 119 6.06 0.59 -13.83
N ALA A 120 6.38 1.70 -14.50
CA ALA A 120 7.75 2.03 -14.91
C ALA A 120 8.65 2.25 -13.69
N PHE A 121 8.17 2.94 -12.67
CA PHE A 121 8.89 3.13 -11.42
C PHE A 121 9.19 1.79 -10.73
N LEU A 122 8.18 0.94 -10.55
CA LEU A 122 8.34 -0.37 -9.91
C LEU A 122 9.21 -1.32 -10.74
N ALA A 123 9.11 -1.29 -12.07
CA ALA A 123 9.97 -2.06 -12.95
C ALA A 123 11.44 -1.62 -12.85
N HIS A 124 11.69 -0.31 -12.82
CA HIS A 124 13.03 0.24 -12.68
C HIS A 124 13.64 -0.14 -11.33
N VAL A 125 12.95 0.12 -10.23
CA VAL A 125 13.38 -0.22 -8.87
C VAL A 125 13.55 -1.74 -8.71
N GLY A 126 12.61 -2.52 -9.25
CA GLY A 126 12.66 -3.98 -9.27
C GLY A 126 13.87 -4.49 -10.03
N SER A 127 14.24 -3.89 -11.17
CA SER A 127 15.44 -4.28 -11.92
C SER A 127 16.73 -4.11 -11.11
N GLN A 128 16.82 -3.07 -10.28
CA GLN A 128 18.00 -2.80 -9.45
C GLN A 128 18.07 -3.68 -8.20
N THR A 129 16.92 -4.13 -7.68
CA THR A 129 16.83 -4.91 -6.45
C THR A 129 16.61 -6.41 -6.70
N SER A 130 16.34 -6.80 -7.94
CA SER A 130 16.12 -8.20 -8.32
C SER A 130 17.42 -9.00 -8.43
N CYS A 131 17.31 -10.31 -8.18
CA CYS A 131 18.35 -11.28 -8.50
C CYS A 131 18.21 -11.84 -9.93
N LYS A 132 17.11 -11.51 -10.66
CA LYS A 132 16.79 -11.85 -12.06
C LYS A 132 15.83 -10.80 -12.68
N LEU A 133 15.98 -10.49 -13.98
CA LEU A 133 15.24 -9.47 -14.73
C LEU A 133 13.70 -9.59 -14.56
N ILE A 134 13.05 -8.61 -13.94
CA ILE A 134 11.61 -8.62 -13.57
C ILE A 134 10.72 -7.82 -14.55
N PHE A 135 11.32 -7.25 -15.59
CA PHE A 135 10.69 -6.24 -16.46
C PHE A 135 9.38 -6.70 -17.13
N TRP A 136 9.30 -7.96 -17.59
CA TRP A 136 8.14 -8.45 -18.34
C TRP A 136 6.92 -8.73 -17.46
N HIS A 137 7.13 -9.25 -16.25
CA HIS A 137 6.05 -9.53 -15.31
C HIS A 137 5.38 -8.25 -14.81
N VAL A 138 6.16 -7.18 -14.63
CA VAL A 138 5.61 -5.89 -14.19
C VAL A 138 4.72 -5.27 -15.25
N LEU A 139 5.12 -5.26 -16.51
CA LEU A 139 4.28 -4.70 -17.57
C LEU A 139 2.96 -5.48 -17.74
N LEU A 140 2.99 -6.81 -17.61
CA LEU A 140 1.79 -7.65 -17.71
C LEU A 140 0.76 -7.36 -16.60
N SER A 141 1.20 -7.14 -15.36
CA SER A 141 0.30 -6.83 -14.23
C SER A 141 -0.42 -5.48 -14.33
N PHE A 142 0.03 -4.59 -15.23
CA PHE A 142 -0.61 -3.28 -15.47
C PHE A 142 -1.34 -3.19 -16.82
N LEU A 143 -1.22 -4.21 -17.68
CA LEU A 143 -1.88 -4.29 -18.99
C LEU A 143 -3.16 -5.15 -18.97
N TYR A 144 -3.39 -5.90 -17.89
CA TYR A 144 -4.61 -6.70 -17.66
C TYR A 144 -5.44 -6.12 -16.52
#